data_AF-A0A918I3J8-F1
#
_entry.id   AF-A0A918I3J8-F1
#
_cell.length_a   1.000
_cell.length_b   1.000
_cell.length_c   1.000
_cell.angle_alpha   90.00
_cell.angle_beta   90.00
_cell.angle_gamma   90.00
#
_symmetry.space_group_name_H-M   'P 1'
#
loop_
_entity.id
_entity.type
_entity.pdbx_description
1 polymer ?
#
loop_
_entity_poly.entity_id
_entity_poly.type
_entity_poly.pdbx_seq_one_letter_code
_entity_poly.pdbx_strand_id
1 'polypeptide(L)'
;MTARPRTRLDRVRASLGIAQLALQQIEDDLTAGDIDAPELAAILRELQEDIDVPGGLFPTLAQLVSTAARRAEQLEPYRDGVASRSLHEVAALITDNAGQRMTWAARALEPQGDDT
;
A
#
# COMPACT_ATOMS: atom_id res chain seq x y z
N MET A 1 -14.85 24.61 28.23
CA MET A 1 -14.80 23.33 27.49
C MET A 1 -13.43 22.70 27.69
N THR A 2 -13.34 21.61 28.45
CA THR A 2 -12.09 20.86 28.60
C THR A 2 -11.91 19.95 27.39
N ALA A 3 -10.80 20.12 26.65
CA ALA A 3 -10.50 19.29 25.49
C ALA A 3 -10.22 17.85 25.96
N ARG A 4 -10.98 16.88 25.43
CA ARG A 4 -10.72 15.46 25.69
C ARG A 4 -9.40 15.06 25.02
N PRO A 5 -8.46 14.41 25.73
CA PRO A 5 -7.22 13.95 25.13
C PRO A 5 -7.51 12.89 24.05
N ARG A 6 -6.85 13.01 22.89
CA ARG A 6 -7.00 12.10 21.75
C ARG A 6 -6.61 10.66 22.12
N THR A 7 -7.47 9.70 21.83
CA THR A 7 -7.18 8.27 22.03
C THR A 7 -6.15 7.77 21.01
N ARG A 8 -5.58 6.57 21.24
CA ARG A 8 -4.69 5.91 20.26
C ARG A 8 -5.43 5.70 18.93
N LEU A 9 -6.70 5.31 18.99
CA LEU A 9 -7.56 5.10 17.83
C LEU A 9 -7.81 6.40 17.05
N ASP A 10 -8.03 7.53 17.75
CA ASP A 10 -8.22 8.83 17.09
C ASP A 10 -6.99 9.26 16.31
N ARG A 11 -5.79 8.96 16.82
CA ARG A 11 -4.53 9.24 16.11
C ARG A 11 -4.39 8.36 14.87
N VAL A 12 -4.66 7.05 14.99
CA VAL A 12 -4.63 6.14 13.83
C VAL A 12 -5.62 6.58 12.76
N ARG A 13 -6.85 6.93 13.13
CA ARG A 13 -7.86 7.44 12.19
C ARG A 13 -7.41 8.72 11.49
N ALA A 14 -6.81 9.66 12.22
CA ALA A 14 -6.29 10.88 11.62
C ALA A 14 -5.17 10.61 10.61
N SER A 15 -4.22 9.72 10.95
CA SER A 15 -3.15 9.31 10.03
C SER A 15 -3.69 8.62 8.77
N LEU A 16 -4.67 7.73 8.94
CA LEU A 16 -5.33 7.07 7.80
C LEU A 16 -6.07 8.08 6.91
N GLY A 17 -6.74 9.07 7.50
CA GLY A 17 -7.41 10.13 6.73
C GLY A 17 -6.43 10.94 5.87
N ILE A 18 -5.22 11.22 6.37
CA ILE A 18 -4.18 11.90 5.59
C ILE A 18 -3.69 11.02 4.44
N ALA A 19 -3.43 9.73 4.70
CA ALA A 19 -3.03 8.80 3.64
C ALA A 19 -4.11 8.65 2.56
N GLN A 20 -5.38 8.60 2.96
CA GLN A 20 -6.51 8.55 2.02
C GLN A 20 -6.61 9.79 1.13
N LEU A 21 -6.33 10.98 1.68
CA LEU A 21 -6.33 12.20 0.86
C LEU A 21 -5.23 12.19 -0.20
N ALA A 22 -4.03 11.69 0.14
CA ALA A 22 -2.94 11.58 -0.83
C ALA A 22 -3.26 10.56 -1.94
N LEU A 23 -3.88 9.42 -1.59
CA LEU A 23 -4.32 8.44 -2.58
C LEU A 23 -5.44 8.98 -3.47
N GLN A 24 -6.41 9.71 -2.90
CA GLN A 24 -7.48 10.33 -3.67
C GLN A 24 -6.93 11.32 -4.71
N GLN A 25 -5.89 12.08 -4.37
CA GLN A 25 -5.27 13.01 -5.32
C GLN A 25 -4.67 12.27 -6.52
N ILE A 26 -3.99 11.15 -6.29
CA ILE A 26 -3.45 10.31 -7.37
C ILE A 26 -4.58 9.71 -8.21
N GLU A 27 -5.67 9.25 -7.58
CA GLU A 27 -6.86 8.75 -8.31
C GLU A 27 -7.53 9.85 -9.15
N ASP A 28 -7.64 11.07 -8.62
CA ASP A 28 -8.21 12.21 -9.32
C ASP A 28 -7.34 12.57 -10.54
N ASP A 29 -6.01 12.58 -10.41
CA ASP A 29 -5.09 12.78 -11.52
C ASP A 29 -5.26 11.68 -12.57
N LEU A 30 -5.26 10.39 -12.17
CA LEU A 30 -5.44 9.25 -13.07
C LEU A 30 -6.79 9.22 -13.83
N THR A 31 -7.80 9.92 -13.32
CA THR A 31 -9.14 10.01 -13.94
C THR A 31 -9.36 11.29 -14.73
N ALA A 32 -8.37 12.18 -14.77
CA ALA A 32 -8.41 13.38 -15.59
C ALA A 32 -8.51 12.99 -17.08
N GLY A 33 -9.40 13.68 -17.81
CA GLY A 33 -9.77 13.31 -19.18
C GLY A 33 -8.70 13.57 -20.24
N ASP A 34 -7.54 14.08 -19.84
CA ASP A 34 -6.40 14.45 -20.66
C ASP A 34 -5.21 13.49 -20.55
N ILE A 35 -5.26 12.47 -19.68
CA ILE A 35 -4.20 11.47 -19.58
C ILE A 35 -4.18 10.56 -20.81
N ASP A 36 -3.03 10.49 -21.47
CA ASP A 36 -2.76 9.55 -22.55
C ASP A 36 -2.00 8.29 -22.07
N ALA A 37 -1.82 7.31 -22.97
CA ALA A 37 -1.20 6.05 -22.63
C ALA A 37 0.29 6.17 -22.21
N PRO A 38 1.14 6.99 -22.87
CA PRO A 38 2.49 7.27 -22.40
C PRO A 38 2.54 7.92 -21.02
N GLU A 39 1.69 8.91 -20.74
CA GLU A 39 1.63 9.56 -19.42
C GLU A 39 1.20 8.58 -18.33
N LEU A 40 0.17 7.78 -18.58
CA LEU A 40 -0.25 6.72 -17.66
C LEU A 40 0.86 5.70 -17.42
N ALA A 41 1.59 5.30 -18.46
CA ALA A 41 2.73 4.39 -18.33
C ALA A 41 3.85 5.00 -17.48
N ALA A 42 4.13 6.30 -17.62
CA ALA A 42 5.12 7.01 -16.81
C ALA A 42 4.71 7.06 -15.33
N ILE A 43 3.45 7.41 -15.04
CA ILE A 43 2.91 7.42 -13.68
C ILE A 43 3.02 6.03 -13.02
N LEU A 44 2.66 4.96 -13.74
CA LEU A 44 2.74 3.60 -13.22
C LEU A 44 4.19 3.14 -12.96
N ARG A 45 5.18 3.61 -13.74
CA ARG A 45 6.59 3.33 -13.49
C ARG A 45 7.09 4.07 -12.25
N GLU A 46 6.76 5.35 -12.11
CA GLU A 46 7.12 6.14 -10.91
C GLU A 46 6.54 5.50 -9.64
N LEU A 47 5.25 5.13 -9.69
CA LEU A 47 4.61 4.39 -8.59
C LEU A 47 5.33 3.07 -8.29
N GLN A 48 5.79 2.34 -9.31
CA GLN A 48 6.53 1.09 -9.08
C GLN A 48 7.85 1.34 -8.35
N GLU A 49 8.60 2.38 -8.72
CA GLU A 49 9.89 2.72 -8.11
C GLU A 49 9.76 2.99 -6.60
N ASP A 50 8.62 3.52 -6.15
CA ASP A 50 8.38 3.82 -4.74
C ASP A 50 7.58 2.76 -3.97
N ILE A 51 6.80 1.92 -4.63
CA ILE A 51 5.88 1.01 -3.95
C ILE A 51 6.52 -0.33 -3.57
N ASP A 52 7.38 -0.90 -4.42
CA ASP A 52 7.92 -2.28 -4.26
C ASP A 52 9.39 -2.32 -3.79
N VAL A 53 10.00 -1.17 -3.54
CA VAL A 53 11.38 -1.07 -3.02
C VAL A 53 11.43 -1.22 -1.49
N PRO A 54 12.58 -1.58 -0.90
CA PRO A 54 12.74 -1.58 0.55
C PRO A 54 12.37 -0.24 1.19
N GLY A 55 11.39 -0.25 2.09
CA GLY A 55 10.86 0.98 2.71
C GLY A 55 9.76 1.67 1.91
N GLY A 56 9.41 1.15 0.74
CA GLY A 56 8.28 1.57 -0.07
C GLY A 56 6.91 1.23 0.54
N LEU A 57 5.84 1.56 -0.17
CA LEU A 57 4.48 1.46 0.35
C LEU A 57 4.09 0.02 0.74
N PHE A 58 4.27 -0.97 -0.15
CA PHE A 58 3.86 -2.35 0.15
C PHE A 58 4.66 -2.98 1.28
N PRO A 59 6.00 -2.89 1.31
CA PRO A 59 6.77 -3.37 2.46
C PRO A 59 6.40 -2.67 3.76
N THR A 60 6.11 -1.36 3.72
CA THR A 60 5.69 -0.60 4.90
C THR A 60 4.34 -1.07 5.44
N LEU A 61 3.36 -1.32 4.55
CA LEU A 61 2.07 -1.89 4.91
C LEU A 61 2.21 -3.31 5.45
N ALA A 62 2.99 -4.17 4.80
CA ALA A 62 3.25 -5.52 5.26
C ALA A 62 3.91 -5.52 6.66
N GLN A 63 4.83 -4.59 6.92
CA GLN A 63 5.48 -4.45 8.22
C GLN A 63 4.52 -3.94 9.31
N LEU A 64 3.58 -3.05 8.97
CA LEU A 64 2.52 -2.61 9.89
C LEU A 64 1.65 -3.80 10.29
N VAL A 65 1.19 -4.59 9.32
CA VAL A 65 0.35 -5.78 9.56
C VAL A 65 1.13 -6.84 10.36
N SER A 66 2.40 -7.08 10.02
CA SER A 66 3.30 -7.96 10.77
C SER A 66 3.49 -7.49 12.22
N THR A 67 3.54 -6.18 12.45
CA THR A 67 3.59 -5.62 13.80
C THR A 67 2.29 -5.87 14.56
N ALA A 68 1.14 -5.77 13.89
CA ALA A 68 -0.14 -6.16 14.47
C ALA A 68 -0.19 -7.67 14.79
N ALA A 69 0.34 -8.53 13.91
CA ALA A 69 0.41 -9.97 14.12
C ALA A 69 1.20 -10.31 15.40
N ARG A 70 2.40 -9.73 15.54
CA ARG A 70 3.23 -9.87 16.76
C ARG A 70 2.52 -9.38 18.02
N ARG A 71 1.67 -8.34 17.91
CA ARG A 71 0.85 -7.89 19.04
C ARG A 71 -0.30 -8.84 19.34
N ALA A 72 -0.93 -9.43 18.33
CA ALA A 72 -1.96 -10.45 18.52
C ALA A 72 -1.40 -11.70 19.21
N GLU A 73 -0.18 -12.16 18.84
CA GLU A 73 0.50 -13.28 19.52
C GLU A 73 0.64 -13.06 21.03
N GLN A 74 1.00 -11.83 21.43
CA GLN A 74 1.12 -11.46 22.85
C GLN A 74 -0.22 -11.45 23.60
N LEU A 75 -1.33 -11.25 22.88
CA LEU A 75 -2.68 -11.18 23.43
C LEU A 75 -3.40 -12.53 23.40
N GLU A 76 -2.92 -13.49 22.60
CA GLU A 76 -3.50 -14.81 22.39
C GLU A 76 -2.63 -15.98 22.92
N PRO A 77 -2.00 -15.93 24.11
CA PRO A 77 -1.05 -16.97 24.53
C PRO A 77 -1.65 -18.37 24.70
N TYR A 78 -2.99 -18.50 24.76
CA TYR A 78 -3.72 -19.77 24.91
C TYR A 78 -4.75 -20.04 23.81
N ARG A 79 -4.79 -19.22 22.76
CA ARG A 79 -5.60 -19.49 21.56
C ARG A 79 -4.67 -20.02 20.48
N ASP A 80 -5.22 -20.73 19.49
CA ASP A 80 -4.47 -21.33 18.37
C ASP A 80 -3.78 -20.31 17.43
N GLY A 81 -3.70 -19.04 17.84
CA GLY A 81 -3.07 -17.95 17.10
C GLY A 81 -3.81 -17.62 15.81
N VAL A 82 -5.14 -17.76 15.79
CA VAL A 82 -5.94 -17.51 14.58
C VAL A 82 -5.74 -16.07 14.11
N ALA A 83 -5.80 -15.09 15.01
CA ALA A 83 -5.66 -13.69 14.64
C ALA A 83 -4.24 -13.37 14.16
N SER A 84 -3.21 -13.85 14.86
CA SER A 84 -1.82 -13.63 14.45
C SER A 84 -1.48 -14.31 13.14
N ARG A 85 -1.94 -15.56 12.93
CA ARG A 85 -1.75 -16.30 11.67
C ARG A 85 -2.40 -15.57 10.50
N SER A 86 -3.66 -15.16 10.63
CA SER A 86 -4.35 -14.42 9.58
C SER A 86 -3.66 -13.08 9.27
N LEU A 87 -3.12 -12.39 10.27
CA LEU A 87 -2.38 -11.15 10.05
C LEU A 87 -1.05 -11.39 9.32
N HIS A 88 -0.31 -12.45 9.67
CA HIS A 88 0.90 -12.83 8.91
C HIS A 88 0.58 -13.20 7.46
N GLU A 89 -0.52 -13.91 7.22
CA GLU A 89 -0.99 -14.25 5.87
C GLU A 89 -1.31 -12.99 5.04
N VAL A 90 -2.02 -12.02 5.63
CA VAL A 90 -2.28 -10.72 4.97
C VAL A 90 -0.96 -10.00 4.66
N ALA A 91 0.00 -9.99 5.58
CA ALA A 91 1.29 -9.35 5.33
C ALA A 91 2.04 -9.98 4.15
N ALA A 92 2.00 -11.30 4.01
CA ALA A 92 2.60 -12.01 2.89
C ALA A 92 1.91 -11.69 1.56
N LEU A 93 0.57 -11.65 1.53
CA LEU A 93 -0.20 -11.36 0.34
C LEU A 93 0.05 -9.95 -0.22
N ILE A 94 0.33 -8.96 0.64
CA ILE A 94 0.62 -7.59 0.23
C ILE A 94 1.89 -7.52 -0.65
N THR A 95 2.89 -8.37 -0.41
CA THR A 95 4.20 -8.28 -1.08
C THR A 95 4.36 -9.21 -2.28
N ASP A 96 3.51 -10.23 -2.44
CA ASP A 96 3.87 -11.41 -3.26
C ASP A 96 3.63 -11.26 -4.78
N ASN A 97 2.86 -10.25 -5.26
CA ASN A 97 2.53 -10.18 -6.70
C ASN A 97 2.33 -8.77 -7.28
N ALA A 98 2.18 -7.75 -6.46
CA ALA A 98 1.64 -6.49 -6.93
C ALA A 98 2.65 -5.69 -7.80
N GLY A 99 3.94 -5.68 -7.44
CA GLY A 99 4.98 -4.96 -8.21
C GLY A 99 5.16 -5.49 -9.63
N GLN A 100 5.31 -6.82 -9.79
CA GLN A 100 5.50 -7.45 -11.10
C GLN A 100 4.32 -7.20 -12.06
N ARG A 101 3.09 -7.22 -11.53
CA ARG A 101 1.88 -6.96 -12.32
C ARG A 101 1.83 -5.52 -12.81
N MET A 102 2.24 -4.55 -11.98
CA MET A 102 2.34 -3.15 -12.38
C MET A 102 3.40 -2.93 -13.47
N THR A 103 4.56 -3.60 -13.37
CA THR A 103 5.57 -3.55 -14.43
C THR A 103 5.03 -4.02 -15.78
N TRP A 104 4.26 -5.11 -15.79
CA TRP A 104 3.66 -5.62 -17.03
C TRP A 104 2.59 -4.67 -17.58
N ALA A 105 1.77 -4.07 -16.71
CA ALA A 105 0.78 -3.09 -17.13
C ALA A 105 1.42 -1.86 -17.79
N ALA A 106 2.47 -1.30 -17.17
CA ALA A 106 3.19 -0.15 -17.73
C ALA A 106 3.85 -0.47 -19.08
N ARG A 107 4.41 -1.68 -19.25
CA ARG A 107 4.98 -2.14 -20.53
C ARG A 107 3.92 -2.37 -21.62
N ALA A 108 2.71 -2.78 -21.25
CA ALA A 108 1.62 -2.98 -22.20
C ALA A 108 1.08 -1.66 -22.75
N LEU A 109 1.08 -0.60 -21.93
CA LEU A 109 0.63 0.75 -22.31
C LEU A 109 1.62 1.46 -23.22
N GLU A 110 2.91 1.33 -22.92
CA GLU A 110 3.98 1.87 -23.74
C GLU A 110 5.06 0.79 -23.91
N PRO A 111 4.96 -0.01 -25.00
CA PRO A 111 5.99 -0.96 -25.36
C PRO A 111 7.27 -0.18 -25.62
N GLN A 112 8.33 -0.44 -24.86
CA GLN A 112 9.66 0.02 -25.26
C GLN A 112 9.92 -0.64 -26.62
N GLY A 113 10.08 0.18 -27.66
CA GLY A 113 10.48 -0.35 -28.96
C GLY A 113 11.75 -1.16 -28.76
N ASP A 114 11.71 -2.44 -29.16
CA ASP A 114 12.93 -3.08 -29.61
C ASP A 114 13.33 -2.33 -30.88
N ASP A 115 14.06 -1.21 -30.70
CA ASP A 115 14.78 -0.56 -31.78
C ASP A 115 15.68 -1.64 -32.39
N THR A 116 15.30 -2.05 -33.60
CA THR A 116 16.06 -2.95 -34.46
C THR A 116 17.13 -2.19 -35.19
#